data_AF-A0A2J8RUU4-F1
#
_entry.id   AF-A0A2J8RUU4-F1
#
_cell.length_a   1.000
_cell.length_b   1.000
_cell.length_c   1.000
_cell.angle_alpha   90.00
_cell.angle_beta   90.00
_cell.angle_gamma   90.00
#
_symmetry.space_group_name_H-M   'P 1'
#
loop_
_entity.id
_entity.type
_entity.pdbx_description
1 polymer ?
#
loop_
_entity_poly.entity_id
_entity_poly.type
_entity_poly.pdbx_seq_one_letter_code
_entity_poly.pdbx_strand_id
1 'polypeptide(L)'
;MSAAEAGGVFHRARGRTLDAFPAEKESEWKGPFYFILGADPQFGLMKAWSTGDCDNGGDEWEQEIRLTEQAVQAINKLNPKPKFFVLCGDLIHAMPAWQRPPRAPSRGGHR
;
A
#
# COMPACT_ATOMS: atom_id res chain seq x y z
N MET A 1 -0.35 -20.42 -14.31
CA MET A 1 -1.40 -19.40 -14.49
C MET A 1 -1.05 -18.61 -15.74
N SER A 2 -1.95 -18.56 -16.72
CA SER A 2 -1.76 -17.81 -17.95
C SER A 2 -1.89 -16.30 -17.70
N ALA A 3 -1.25 -15.45 -18.51
CA ALA A 3 -1.46 -14.00 -18.48
C ALA A 3 -2.95 -13.61 -18.67
N ALA A 4 -3.72 -14.44 -19.38
CA ALA A 4 -5.16 -14.27 -19.53
C ALA A 4 -5.95 -14.54 -18.23
N GLU A 5 -5.47 -15.45 -17.36
CA GLU A 5 -6.08 -15.66 -16.04
C GLU A 5 -5.75 -14.52 -15.08
N ALA A 6 -4.59 -13.87 -15.22
CA ALA A 6 -4.17 -12.72 -14.43
C ALA A 6 -5.08 -11.49 -14.66
N GLY A 7 -5.53 -11.27 -15.90
CA GLY A 7 -6.45 -10.17 -16.24
C GLY A 7 -7.84 -10.29 -15.60
N GLY A 8 -8.30 -11.50 -15.30
CA GLY A 8 -9.58 -11.74 -14.60
C GLY A 8 -9.51 -11.56 -13.08
N VAL A 9 -8.31 -11.56 -12.49
CA VAL A 9 -8.13 -11.45 -11.02
C VAL A 9 -8.49 -10.06 -10.51
N PHE A 10 -8.23 -9.02 -11.30
CA PHE A 10 -8.49 -7.62 -10.95
C PHE A 10 -9.98 -7.25 -10.85
N HIS A 11 -10.89 -8.17 -11.21
CA HIS A 11 -12.35 -7.99 -11.10
C HIS A 11 -13.00 -8.90 -10.05
N ARG A 12 -12.22 -9.60 -9.21
CA ARG A 12 -12.76 -10.50 -8.17
C ARG A 12 -13.35 -9.75 -6.98
N ALA A 13 -12.85 -8.55 -6.70
CA ALA A 13 -13.44 -7.70 -5.68
C ALA A 13 -14.59 -6.87 -6.28
N ARG A 14 -15.79 -6.95 -5.70
CA ARG A 14 -16.98 -6.20 -6.11
C ARG A 14 -17.64 -5.60 -4.87
N GLY A 15 -18.12 -4.36 -4.95
CA GLY A 15 -18.82 -3.72 -3.83
C GLY A 15 -18.00 -3.66 -2.53
N ARG A 16 -16.67 -3.51 -2.63
CA ARG A 16 -15.71 -3.55 -1.50
C ARG A 16 -15.59 -4.91 -0.81
N THR A 17 -16.08 -5.98 -1.44
CA THR A 17 -16.01 -7.36 -0.95
C THR A 17 -15.23 -8.23 -1.92
N LEU A 18 -14.48 -9.20 -1.40
CA LEU A 18 -13.81 -10.22 -2.18
C LEU A 18 -14.43 -11.59 -1.84
N ASP A 19 -14.99 -12.26 -2.85
CA ASP A 19 -15.65 -13.58 -2.71
C ASP A 19 -14.63 -14.74 -2.59
N ALA A 20 -13.56 -14.54 -1.81
CA ALA A 20 -12.51 -15.55 -1.60
C ALA A 20 -12.75 -16.42 -0.35
N PHE A 21 -13.58 -15.95 0.58
CA PHE A 21 -13.84 -16.61 1.87
C PHE A 21 -15.35 -16.78 2.09
N PRO A 22 -16.01 -17.73 1.40
CA PRO A 22 -17.43 -17.96 1.55
C PRO A 22 -17.75 -18.43 2.98
N ALA A 23 -18.80 -17.85 3.57
CA ALA A 23 -19.16 -18.09 4.97
C ALA A 23 -19.38 -19.58 5.26
N GLU A 24 -20.02 -20.32 4.35
CA GLU A 24 -20.33 -21.75 4.52
C GLU A 24 -19.07 -22.62 4.68
N LYS A 25 -17.91 -22.14 4.22
CA LYS A 25 -16.64 -22.88 4.30
C LYS A 25 -15.70 -22.34 5.39
N GLU A 26 -15.80 -21.05 5.71
CA GLU A 26 -14.80 -20.32 6.50
C GLU A 26 -15.36 -19.74 7.82
N SER A 27 -16.66 -19.89 8.12
CA SER A 27 -17.28 -19.39 9.35
C SER A 27 -16.91 -20.18 10.61
N GLU A 28 -16.40 -21.39 10.45
CA GLU A 28 -16.02 -22.27 11.55
C GLU A 28 -14.50 -22.43 11.62
N TRP A 29 -13.98 -22.47 12.85
CA TRP A 29 -12.56 -22.72 13.08
C TRP A 29 -12.22 -24.19 12.86
N LYS A 30 -11.40 -24.47 11.83
CA LYS A 30 -10.99 -25.84 11.45
C LYS A 30 -9.59 -26.24 11.92
N GLY A 31 -8.83 -25.31 12.47
CA GLY A 31 -7.43 -25.52 12.87
C GLY A 31 -6.60 -24.24 12.82
N PRO A 32 -5.36 -24.28 13.33
CA PRO A 32 -4.48 -23.12 13.31
C PRO A 32 -4.19 -22.71 11.87
N PHE A 33 -4.14 -21.40 11.65
CA PHE A 33 -3.66 -20.81 10.40
C PHE A 33 -2.79 -19.61 10.74
N TYR A 34 -2.01 -19.16 9.77
CA TYR A 34 -1.27 -17.91 9.90
C TYR A 34 -1.55 -17.03 8.69
N PHE A 35 -1.37 -15.73 8.90
CA PHE A 35 -1.55 -14.69 7.90
C PHE A 35 -0.44 -13.66 8.07
N ILE A 36 -0.27 -12.79 7.08
CA ILE A 36 0.73 -11.73 7.11
C ILE A 36 0.00 -10.39 7.23
N LEU A 37 0.52 -9.52 8.08
CA LEU A 37 0.14 -8.13 8.17
C LEU A 37 1.31 -7.28 7.67
N GLY A 38 1.08 -6.55 6.59
CA GLY A 38 2.00 -5.56 6.06
C GLY A 38 1.44 -4.16 6.27
N ALA A 39 2.31 -3.16 6.19
CA ALA A 39 1.96 -1.75 6.25
C ALA A 39 2.99 -0.93 5.46
N ASP A 40 2.68 0.35 5.25
CA ASP A 40 3.62 1.37 4.82
C ASP A 40 4.34 1.11 3.49
N PRO A 41 3.66 0.70 2.40
CA PRO A 41 4.32 0.71 1.09
C PRO A 41 4.63 2.14 0.63
N GLN A 42 3.95 3.16 1.19
CA GLN A 42 4.24 4.59 1.08
C GLN A 42 4.68 5.04 -0.33
N PHE A 43 3.91 4.67 -1.35
CA PHE A 43 4.21 5.00 -2.75
C PHE A 43 4.50 6.51 -2.93
N GLY A 44 5.69 6.85 -3.43
CA GLY A 44 6.16 8.22 -3.64
C GLY A 44 7.10 8.75 -2.54
N LEU A 45 7.28 8.05 -1.42
CA LEU A 45 8.16 8.48 -0.33
C LEU A 45 9.64 8.47 -0.73
N MET A 46 10.10 7.46 -1.48
CA MET A 46 11.51 7.32 -1.83
C MET A 46 11.98 8.49 -2.72
N LYS A 47 11.13 8.94 -3.63
CA LYS A 47 11.37 10.14 -4.44
C LYS A 47 11.41 11.40 -3.56
N ALA A 48 10.42 11.59 -2.68
CA ALA A 48 10.38 12.73 -1.77
C ALA A 48 11.66 12.82 -0.93
N TRP A 49 12.11 11.68 -0.40
CA TRP A 49 13.33 11.60 0.39
C TRP A 49 14.60 11.88 -0.42
N SER A 50 14.74 11.28 -1.61
CA SER A 50 15.94 11.44 -2.44
C SER A 50 16.11 12.85 -3.02
N THR A 51 15.01 13.55 -3.28
CA THR A 51 15.00 14.92 -3.81
C THR A 51 14.97 15.98 -2.72
N GLY A 52 14.62 15.60 -1.48
CA GLY A 52 14.38 16.52 -0.37
C GLY A 52 13.06 17.29 -0.49
N ASP A 53 12.20 16.91 -1.44
CA ASP A 53 10.89 17.52 -1.66
C ASP A 53 9.79 16.67 -1.02
N CYS A 54 9.53 16.93 0.27
CA CYS A 54 8.48 16.27 1.04
C CYS A 54 7.12 16.98 0.94
N ASP A 55 7.08 18.17 0.33
CA ASP A 55 5.88 19.01 0.29
C ASP A 55 5.10 18.81 -1.03
N ASN A 56 5.81 18.47 -2.12
CA ASN A 56 5.19 18.16 -3.40
C ASN A 56 5.20 16.64 -3.63
N GLY A 57 4.09 15.99 -3.28
CA GLY A 57 3.87 14.59 -3.61
C GLY A 57 4.04 14.36 -5.12
N GLY A 58 4.75 13.30 -5.48
CA GLY A 58 4.93 12.84 -6.87
C GLY A 58 4.08 11.61 -7.18
N ASP A 59 3.78 11.41 -8.46
CA ASP A 59 3.19 10.20 -9.02
C ASP A 59 4.26 9.17 -9.46
N GLU A 60 5.54 9.46 -9.20
CA GLU A 60 6.67 8.57 -9.47
C GLU A 60 6.76 7.50 -8.38
N TRP A 61 6.19 6.33 -8.66
CA TRP A 61 6.04 5.22 -7.71
C TRP A 61 6.83 3.97 -8.10
N GLU A 62 7.65 4.03 -9.15
CA GLU A 62 8.27 2.85 -9.76
C GLU A 62 9.13 2.05 -8.78
N GLN A 63 9.80 2.73 -7.84
CA GLN A 63 10.65 2.07 -6.85
C GLN A 63 9.81 1.27 -5.85
N GLU A 64 8.80 1.89 -5.25
CA GLU A 64 7.91 1.27 -4.29
C GLU A 64 7.04 0.18 -4.94
N ILE A 65 6.65 0.34 -6.22
CA ILE A 65 5.95 -0.70 -7.00
C ILE A 65 6.84 -1.93 -7.10
N ARG A 66 8.09 -1.75 -7.54
CA ARG A 66 9.05 -2.85 -7.65
C ARG A 66 9.28 -3.57 -6.31
N LEU A 67 9.40 -2.82 -5.21
CA LEU A 67 9.57 -3.39 -3.88
C LEU A 67 8.32 -4.15 -3.42
N THR A 68 7.13 -3.61 -3.67
CA THR A 68 5.86 -4.26 -3.35
C THR A 68 5.66 -5.53 -4.16
N GLU A 69 6.01 -5.54 -5.44
CA GLU A 69 6.01 -6.74 -6.28
C GLU A 69 6.96 -7.81 -5.73
N GLN A 70 8.16 -7.43 -5.32
CA GLN A 70 9.12 -8.35 -4.68
C GLN A 70 8.58 -8.92 -3.37
N ALA A 71 7.91 -8.10 -2.55
CA ALA A 71 7.25 -8.55 -1.33
C ALA A 71 6.15 -9.58 -1.65
N VAL A 72 5.29 -9.31 -2.63
CA VAL A 72 4.26 -10.26 -3.09
C VAL A 72 4.88 -11.55 -3.61
N GLN A 73 5.97 -11.48 -4.37
CA GLN A 73 6.68 -12.67 -4.85
C GLN A 73 7.29 -13.47 -3.70
N ALA A 74 7.87 -12.81 -2.69
CA ALA A 74 8.44 -13.47 -1.51
C ALA A 74 7.34 -14.15 -0.67
N ILE A 75 6.23 -13.46 -0.42
CA ILE A 75 5.07 -13.99 0.30
C ILE A 75 4.52 -15.25 -0.39
N ASN A 76 4.41 -15.22 -1.72
CA ASN A 76 3.91 -16.37 -2.49
C ASN A 76 4.84 -17.60 -2.47
N LYS A 77 6.13 -17.42 -2.13
CA LYS A 77 7.10 -18.51 -2.00
C LYS A 77 7.15 -19.14 -0.60
N LEU A 78 6.48 -18.54 0.39
CA LEU A 78 6.45 -19.08 1.75
C LEU A 78 5.76 -20.45 1.79
N ASN A 79 6.32 -21.33 2.61
CA ASN A 79 5.77 -22.66 2.88
C ASN A 79 5.81 -22.93 4.41
N PRO A 80 4.66 -23.17 5.09
CA PRO A 80 3.31 -23.21 4.53
C PRO A 80 2.89 -21.88 3.91
N LYS A 81 1.93 -21.85 2.97
CA LYS A 81 1.45 -20.60 2.37
C LYS A 81 0.55 -19.84 3.35
N PRO A 82 0.68 -18.50 3.52
CA PRO A 82 -0.22 -17.76 4.40
C PRO A 82 -1.65 -17.82 3.87
N LYS A 83 -2.64 -17.86 4.77
CA LYS A 83 -4.05 -17.96 4.39
C LYS A 83 -4.52 -16.71 3.64
N PHE A 84 -4.06 -15.54 4.08
CA PHE A 84 -4.26 -14.25 3.42
C PHE A 84 -3.17 -13.25 3.83
N PHE A 85 -3.12 -12.12 3.13
CA PHE A 85 -2.27 -10.98 3.42
C PHE A 85 -3.15 -9.76 3.65
N VAL A 86 -2.93 -9.06 4.76
CA VAL A 86 -3.61 -7.81 5.10
C VAL A 86 -2.62 -6.67 4.97
N LEU A 87 -3.01 -5.59 4.29
CA LEU A 87 -2.23 -4.37 4.19
C LEU A 87 -2.93 -3.27 4.98
N CYS A 88 -2.30 -2.79 6.06
CA CYS A 88 -2.97 -2.04 7.13
C CYS A 88 -2.90 -0.51 7.02
N GLY A 89 -2.26 0.05 6.00
CA GLY A 89 -2.31 1.50 5.80
C GLY A 89 -1.03 2.09 5.23
N ASP A 90 -1.03 3.42 5.24
CA ASP A 90 0.00 4.31 4.68
C ASP A 90 0.44 3.91 3.27
N LEU A 91 -0.57 3.76 2.41
CA LEU A 91 -0.38 3.20 1.08
C LEU A 91 0.44 4.15 0.20
N ILE A 92 0.13 5.43 0.23
CA ILE A 92 0.67 6.44 -0.67
C ILE A 92 1.22 7.58 0.18
N HIS A 93 2.41 8.05 -0.16
CA HIS A 93 2.97 9.28 0.37
C HIS A 93 2.28 10.49 -0.26
N ALA A 94 1.09 10.80 0.23
CA ALA A 94 0.30 11.94 -0.20
C ALA A 94 0.27 13.01 0.88
N MET A 95 0.79 14.19 0.57
CA MET A 95 0.56 15.36 1.41
C MET A 95 -0.83 15.93 1.12
N PRO A 96 -1.60 16.33 2.15
CA PRO A 96 -2.82 17.11 1.91
C PRO A 96 -2.45 18.36 1.13
N ALA A 97 -3.29 18.78 0.18
CA ALA A 97 -3.13 20.05 -0.52
C ALA A 97 -3.28 21.20 0.49
N TRP A 98 -2.22 21.51 1.22
CA TRP A 98 -2.21 22.62 2.16
C TRP A 98 -1.90 23.88 1.36
N GLN A 99 -2.93 24.68 1.10
CA GLN A 99 -2.73 26.10 0.84
C GLN A 99 -1.97 26.64 2.05
N ARG A 100 -0.65 26.80 1.93
CA ARG A 100 0.12 27.50 2.97
C ARG A 100 -0.57 28.85 3.16
N PRO A 101 -1.10 29.16 4.36
CA PRO A 101 -1.47 30.54 4.62
C PRO A 101 -0.21 31.39 4.40
N PRO A 102 -0.33 32.57 3.78
CA PRO A 102 0.82 33.40 3.47
C PRO A 102 1.68 33.58 4.72
N ARG A 103 3.00 33.39 4.58
CA ARG A 103 3.95 33.60 5.68
C ARG A 103 3.68 34.98 6.27
N ALA A 104 3.43 35.04 7.58
CA ALA A 104 3.37 36.32 8.27
C ALA A 104 4.67 37.08 7.98
N PRO A 105 4.61 38.38 7.65
CA PRO A 105 5.79 39.14 7.31
C PRO A 105 6.78 39.05 8.46
N SER A 106 8.04 38.74 8.14
CA SER A 106 9.15 38.77 9.07
C SER A 106 9.11 40.10 9.81
N ARG A 107 8.87 40.07 11.12
CA ARG A 107 9.08 41.27 11.94
C ARG A 107 10.56 41.61 11.81
N GLY A 108 10.85 42.66 11.06
CA GLY A 108 12.18 43.24 10.97
C GLY A 108 12.64 43.58 12.38
N GLY A 109 13.57 42.78 12.89
CA GLY A 109 14.30 43.09 14.11
C GLY A 109 15.39 44.08 13.76
N HIS A 110 15.07 45.37 13.80
CA HIS A 110 16.08 46.38 14.10
C HIS A 110 16.59 46.14 15.51
N ARG A 111 17.87 45.76 15.64
CA ARG A 111 18.85 46.29 16.60
C ARG A 111 20.20 45.64 16.37
#